data_AF-A0A829D0X1-F1
#
_entry.id   AF-A0A829D0X1-F1
#
_cell.length_a   1.000
_cell.length_b   1.000
_cell.length_c   1.000
_cell.angle_alpha   90.00
_cell.angle_beta   90.00
_cell.angle_gamma   90.00
#
_symmetry.space_group_name_H-M   'P 1'
#
loop_
_entity.id
_entity.type
_entity.pdbx_description
1 polymer ?
#
loop_
_entity_poly.entity_id
_entity_poly.type
_entity_poly.pdbx_seq_one_letter_code
_entity_poly.pdbx_strand_id
1 'polypeptide(L)'
;MKMKPEENSKQQNQGELFRNRLDQILDPRHPLYQIANKIDWEKFEKEFGKYYTEKTGRPGLRIRLLVGLHYLKHAYNVSDEKVVEGYLENPYWQYVCGNEYFEHDFPCDPTSLVKWRKRIGSDG
;
A
#
# COMPACT_ATOMS: atom_id res chain seq x y z
N MET A 1 3.43 49.52 -23.75
CA MET A 1 2.27 48.66 -23.43
C MET A 1 2.73 47.67 -22.36
N LYS A 2 2.20 47.73 -21.13
CA LYS A 2 2.58 46.78 -20.07
C LYS A 2 1.79 45.49 -20.30
N MET A 3 2.45 44.38 -20.63
CA MET A 3 1.81 43.06 -20.69
C MET A 3 1.64 42.54 -19.26
N LYS A 4 0.40 42.23 -18.88
CA LYS A 4 0.09 41.48 -17.66
C LYS A 4 0.44 40.00 -17.89
N PRO A 5 0.95 39.27 -16.89
CA PRO A 5 1.11 37.83 -17.01
C PRO A 5 -0.27 37.18 -17.15
N GLU A 6 -0.41 36.27 -18.10
CA GLU A 6 -1.64 35.49 -18.26
C GLU A 6 -1.85 34.62 -17.03
N GLU A 7 -3.02 34.75 -16.40
CA GLU A 7 -3.45 33.84 -15.36
C GLU A 7 -3.62 32.45 -15.97
N ASN A 8 -2.81 31.51 -15.49
CA ASN A 8 -2.81 30.12 -15.92
C ASN A 8 -4.11 29.45 -15.44
N SER A 9 -5.18 29.66 -16.20
CA SER A 9 -6.51 29.20 -15.87
C SER A 9 -6.65 27.71 -16.21
N LYS A 10 -6.79 26.91 -15.13
CA LYS A 10 -7.38 25.56 -15.10
C LYS A 10 -6.73 24.52 -16.03
N GLN A 11 -5.53 24.05 -15.68
CA GLN A 11 -5.15 22.66 -15.96
C GLN A 11 -5.91 21.74 -15.00
N GLN A 12 -7.16 21.38 -15.33
CA GLN A 12 -7.77 20.20 -14.72
C GLN A 12 -7.07 18.95 -15.28
N ASN A 13 -6.13 18.41 -14.49
CA ASN A 13 -5.65 17.02 -14.41
C ASN A 13 -5.78 16.12 -15.66
N GLN A 14 -5.14 16.49 -16.79
CA GLN A 14 -4.86 15.48 -17.83
C GLN A 14 -3.89 14.39 -17.34
N GLY A 15 -3.11 14.66 -16.29
CA GLY A 15 -2.12 13.72 -15.75
C GLY A 15 -2.70 12.49 -15.03
N GLU A 16 -3.92 12.56 -14.49
CA GLU A 16 -4.53 11.39 -13.83
C GLU A 16 -5.01 10.32 -14.82
N LEU A 17 -5.27 10.69 -16.07
CA LEU A 17 -5.63 9.76 -17.14
C LEU A 17 -4.48 8.81 -17.53
N PHE A 18 -3.24 9.15 -17.16
CA PHE A 18 -2.01 8.43 -17.53
C PHE A 18 -1.20 7.99 -16.30
N ARG A 19 -1.86 7.65 -15.18
CA ARG A 19 -1.13 7.01 -14.08
C ARG A 19 -0.62 5.65 -14.56
N ASN A 20 0.70 5.50 -14.64
CA ASN A 20 1.32 4.22 -14.95
C ASN A 20 1.06 3.24 -13.80
N ARG A 21 0.57 2.05 -14.13
CA ARG A 21 0.43 1.00 -13.12
C ARG A 21 1.79 0.50 -12.65
N LEU A 22 1.88 0.11 -11.39
CA LEU A 22 3.10 -0.43 -10.79
C LEU A 22 3.60 -1.68 -11.54
N ASP A 23 2.69 -2.55 -11.99
CA ASP A 23 3.06 -3.75 -12.74
C ASP A 23 3.65 -3.49 -14.14
N GLN A 24 3.48 -2.29 -14.68
CA GLN A 24 4.03 -1.86 -15.96
C GLN A 24 5.40 -1.19 -15.83
N ILE A 25 5.75 -0.67 -14.66
CA ILE A 25 6.99 0.10 -14.44
C ILE A 25 8.04 -0.64 -13.60
N LEU A 26 7.62 -1.62 -12.79
CA LEU A 26 8.52 -2.39 -11.94
C LEU A 26 9.21 -3.50 -12.74
N ASP A 27 10.46 -3.81 -12.41
CA ASP A 27 11.20 -4.92 -13.04
C ASP A 27 10.64 -6.27 -12.56
N PRO A 28 10.10 -7.13 -13.45
CA PRO A 28 9.58 -8.44 -13.07
C PRO A 28 10.62 -9.39 -12.46
N ARG A 29 11.92 -9.11 -12.65
CA ARG A 29 13.02 -9.90 -12.10
C ARG A 29 13.31 -9.53 -10.64
N HIS A 30 12.78 -8.42 -10.15
CA HIS A 30 13.02 -7.99 -8.78
C HIS A 30 12.37 -8.96 -7.78
N PRO A 31 13.06 -9.39 -6.71
CA PRO A 31 12.54 -10.39 -5.76
C PRO A 31 11.18 -10.02 -5.15
N LEU A 32 10.96 -8.75 -4.79
CA LEU A 32 9.67 -8.29 -4.25
C LEU A 32 8.54 -8.31 -5.29
N TYR A 33 8.85 -8.09 -6.57
CA TYR A 33 7.84 -8.23 -7.63
C TYR A 33 7.42 -9.69 -7.76
N GLN A 34 8.40 -10.60 -7.76
CA GLN A 34 8.12 -12.02 -7.87
C GLN A 34 7.34 -12.55 -6.66
N ILE A 35 7.71 -12.14 -5.44
CA ILE A 35 7.00 -12.62 -4.25
C ILE A 35 5.56 -12.11 -4.22
N ALA A 36 5.33 -10.85 -4.61
CA ALA A 36 3.99 -10.29 -4.69
C ALA A 36 3.07 -11.06 -5.64
N ASN A 37 3.62 -11.67 -6.70
CA ASN A 37 2.88 -12.47 -7.66
C ASN A 37 2.82 -13.97 -7.33
N LYS A 38 3.66 -14.46 -6.43
CA LYS A 38 3.69 -15.88 -6.01
C LYS A 38 2.86 -16.16 -4.75
N ILE A 39 2.60 -15.14 -3.94
CA ILE A 39 1.81 -15.28 -2.72
C ILE A 39 0.34 -15.52 -3.08
N ASP A 40 -0.26 -16.56 -2.50
CA ASP A 40 -1.70 -16.78 -2.50
C ASP A 40 -2.38 -15.81 -1.53
N TRP A 41 -2.75 -14.64 -2.05
CA TRP A 41 -3.41 -13.60 -1.27
C TRP A 41 -4.84 -13.98 -0.85
N GLU A 42 -5.53 -14.82 -1.63
CA GLU A 42 -6.88 -15.28 -1.30
C GLU A 42 -6.90 -16.12 -0.03
N LYS A 43 -5.85 -16.93 0.20
CA LYS A 43 -5.68 -17.65 1.45
C LYS A 43 -5.63 -16.70 2.65
N PHE A 44 -4.88 -15.61 2.56
CA PHE A 44 -4.79 -14.61 3.62
C PHE A 44 -6.12 -13.87 3.84
N GLU A 45 -6.80 -13.48 2.76
CA GLU A 45 -8.13 -12.87 2.84
C GLU A 45 -9.13 -13.81 3.51
N LYS A 46 -9.11 -15.12 3.20
CA LYS A 46 -9.98 -16.12 3.85
C LYS A 46 -9.63 -16.34 5.32
N GLU A 47 -8.34 -16.47 5.62
CA GLU A 47 -7.86 -16.79 6.97
C GLU A 47 -8.02 -15.60 7.93
N PHE A 48 -7.68 -14.39 7.48
CA PHE A 48 -7.77 -13.20 8.30
C PHE A 48 -9.11 -12.47 8.17
N GLY A 49 -9.85 -12.68 7.08
CA GLY A 49 -11.18 -12.09 6.86
C GLY A 49 -12.18 -12.45 7.94
N LYS A 50 -12.03 -13.61 8.58
CA LYS A 50 -12.86 -14.03 9.73
C LYS A 50 -12.77 -13.07 10.94
N TYR A 51 -11.70 -12.28 11.05
CA TYR A 51 -11.52 -11.29 12.11
C TYR A 51 -12.08 -9.90 11.75
N TYR A 52 -12.66 -9.75 10.55
CA TYR A 52 -13.30 -8.51 10.09
C TYR A 52 -14.81 -8.70 10.07
N THR A 53 -15.54 -7.70 10.58
CA THR A 53 -17.00 -7.70 10.60
C THR A 53 -17.56 -6.92 9.42
N GLU A 54 -18.46 -7.53 8.64
CA GLU A 54 -19.09 -6.89 7.47
C GLU A 54 -20.03 -5.72 7.81
N LYS A 55 -20.47 -5.57 9.07
CA LYS A 55 -21.75 -4.89 9.36
C LYS A 55 -21.73 -3.52 10.03
N THR A 56 -20.59 -2.93 10.41
CA THR A 56 -20.62 -1.55 10.99
C THR A 56 -19.25 -0.88 11.04
N GLY A 57 -19.13 0.35 10.51
CA GLY A 57 -17.98 1.25 10.70
C GLY A 57 -17.17 1.60 9.44
N ARG A 58 -16.05 2.31 9.63
CA ARG A 58 -15.07 2.63 8.56
C ARG A 58 -14.52 1.32 7.98
N PRO A 59 -14.40 1.17 6.64
CA PRO A 59 -13.82 -0.02 6.04
C PRO A 59 -12.46 -0.32 6.68
N GLY A 60 -12.26 -1.59 7.08
CA GLY A 60 -10.98 -2.04 7.57
C GLY A 60 -9.89 -1.87 6.51
N LEU A 61 -8.63 -1.72 6.94
CA LEU A 61 -7.50 -1.76 6.02
C LEU A 61 -7.48 -3.12 5.29
N ARG A 62 -7.11 -3.10 4.01
CA ARG A 62 -7.00 -4.31 3.15
C ARG A 62 -6.07 -5.33 3.82
N ILE A 63 -6.45 -6.61 3.85
CA ILE A 63 -5.63 -7.65 4.49
C ILE A 63 -4.27 -7.74 3.78
N ARG A 64 -4.25 -7.70 2.44
CA ARG A 64 -2.98 -7.66 1.67
C ARG A 64 -2.05 -6.50 2.07
N LEU A 65 -2.59 -5.32 2.37
CA LEU A 65 -1.77 -4.19 2.84
C LEU A 65 -1.10 -4.52 4.18
N LEU A 66 -1.88 -5.03 5.14
CA LEU A 66 -1.38 -5.35 6.48
C LEU A 66 -0.34 -6.48 6.43
N VAL A 67 -0.68 -7.59 5.76
CA VAL A 67 0.23 -8.73 5.57
C VAL A 67 1.51 -8.28 4.85
N GLY A 68 1.38 -7.46 3.80
CA GLY A 68 2.52 -6.90 3.07
C GLY A 68 3.44 -6.04 3.94
N LEU A 69 2.88 -5.12 4.73
CA LEU A 69 3.66 -4.30 5.67
C LEU A 69 4.34 -5.16 6.73
N HIS A 70 3.66 -6.18 7.29
CA HIS A 70 4.29 -7.09 8.24
C HIS A 70 5.42 -7.90 7.60
N TYR A 71 5.21 -8.43 6.40
CA TYR A 71 6.25 -9.12 5.64
C TYR A 71 7.49 -8.23 5.45
N LEU A 72 7.30 -7.00 4.93
CA LEU A 72 8.39 -6.05 4.67
C LEU A 72 9.10 -5.66 5.97
N LYS A 73 8.34 -5.39 7.03
CA LYS A 73 8.89 -5.07 8.34
C LYS A 73 9.85 -6.16 8.82
N HIS A 74 9.42 -7.42 8.74
CA HIS A 74 10.24 -8.57 9.15
C HIS A 74 11.43 -8.80 8.20
N ALA A 75 11.20 -8.73 6.89
CA ALA A 75 12.24 -8.94 5.89
C ALA A 75 13.39 -7.93 5.97
N TYR A 76 13.08 -6.67 6.30
CA TYR A 76 14.06 -5.59 6.42
C TYR A 76 14.46 -5.27 7.86
N ASN A 77 13.91 -5.98 8.85
CA ASN A 77 14.16 -5.80 10.29
C ASN A 77 13.99 -4.32 10.75
N VAL A 78 12.85 -3.73 10.41
CA VAL A 78 12.51 -2.33 10.72
C VAL A 78 11.35 -2.22 11.71
N SER A 79 11.13 -1.02 12.27
CA SER A 79 10.01 -0.74 13.16
C SER A 79 8.67 -0.58 12.40
N ASP A 80 7.55 -0.50 13.13
CA ASP A 80 6.23 -0.25 12.53
C ASP A 80 6.19 1.15 11.85
N GLU A 81 6.87 2.13 12.41
CA GLU A 81 6.98 3.48 11.84
C GLU A 81 7.84 3.45 10.57
N LYS A 82 9.02 2.80 10.65
CA LYS A 82 9.96 2.74 9.52
C LYS A 82 9.42 1.97 8.33
N VAL A 83 8.60 0.94 8.54
CA VAL A 83 7.98 0.24 7.41
C VAL A 83 6.92 1.11 6.71
N VAL A 84 6.17 1.90 7.48
CA VAL A 84 5.16 2.82 6.96
C VAL A 84 5.82 4.01 6.22
N GLU A 85 6.96 4.51 6.72
CA GLU A 85 7.78 5.50 6.01
C GLU A 85 8.37 4.93 4.71
N GLY A 86 9.01 3.76 4.75
CA GLY A 86 9.61 3.15 3.56
C GLY A 86 8.58 2.78 2.49
N TYR A 87 7.33 2.54 2.86
CA TYR A 87 6.24 2.33 1.91
C TYR A 87 6.01 3.55 1.01
N LEU A 88 6.14 4.77 1.55
CA LEU A 88 5.96 6.00 0.75
C LEU A 88 7.03 6.15 -0.31
N GLU A 89 8.26 5.75 -0.01
CA GLU A 89 9.41 5.98 -0.87
C GLU A 89 9.62 4.84 -1.88
N ASN A 90 9.05 3.66 -1.63
CA ASN A 90 9.39 2.46 -2.39
C ASN A 90 8.20 1.85 -3.17
N PRO A 91 8.18 1.95 -4.51
CA PRO A 91 7.07 1.44 -5.31
C PRO A 91 6.97 -0.10 -5.27
N TYR A 92 8.05 -0.83 -5.02
CA TYR A 92 7.98 -2.29 -4.82
C TYR A 92 7.25 -2.65 -3.52
N TRP A 93 7.40 -1.84 -2.48
CA TRP A 93 6.72 -2.08 -1.20
C TRP A 93 5.21 -1.87 -1.35
N GLN A 94 4.81 -0.84 -2.08
CA GLN A 94 3.39 -0.60 -2.39
C GLN A 94 2.81 -1.73 -3.25
N TYR A 95 3.59 -2.25 -4.20
CA TYR A 95 3.16 -3.37 -5.03
C TYR A 95 2.97 -4.67 -4.24
N VAL A 96 3.89 -4.99 -3.31
CA VAL A 96 3.72 -6.12 -2.37
C VAL A 96 2.43 -5.95 -1.58
N CYS A 97 2.17 -4.74 -1.09
CA CYS A 97 0.95 -4.37 -0.35
C CYS A 97 -0.32 -4.30 -1.21
N GLY A 98 -0.24 -4.56 -2.52
CA GLY A 98 -1.38 -4.67 -3.42
C GLY A 98 -1.88 -3.37 -4.01
N ASN A 99 -1.05 -2.33 -4.06
CA ASN A 99 -1.38 -1.14 -4.82
C ASN A 99 -1.22 -1.40 -6.32
N GLU A 100 -2.15 -0.86 -7.10
CA GLU A 100 -2.07 -0.87 -8.56
C GLU A 100 -1.27 0.34 -9.09
N TYR A 101 -1.32 1.46 -8.37
CA TYR A 101 -0.65 2.71 -8.70
C TYR A 101 0.24 3.15 -7.54
N PHE A 102 1.23 3.99 -7.85
CA PHE A 102 2.06 4.60 -6.83
C PHE A 102 1.25 5.67 -6.07
N GLU A 103 1.24 5.56 -4.74
CA GLU A 103 0.60 6.47 -3.82
C GLU A 103 1.64 7.28 -3.05
N HIS A 104 1.31 8.51 -2.67
CA HIS A 104 2.20 9.42 -1.94
C HIS A 104 1.75 9.66 -0.50
N ASP A 105 0.62 9.08 -0.10
CA ASP A 105 0.06 9.19 1.23
C ASP A 105 0.33 7.93 2.06
N PHE A 106 0.41 8.10 3.38
CA PHE A 106 0.62 6.99 4.29
C PHE A 106 -0.53 5.98 4.16
N PRO A 107 -0.24 4.67 4.07
CA PRO A 107 -1.27 3.67 3.90
C PRO A 107 -2.11 3.48 5.16
N CYS A 108 -1.52 3.77 6.32
CA CYS A 108 -2.15 3.72 7.63
C CYS A 108 -1.28 4.40 8.70
N ASP A 109 -1.87 4.69 9.85
CA ASP A 109 -1.10 5.02 11.06
C ASP A 109 -0.33 3.78 11.56
N PRO A 110 0.95 3.90 12.00
CA PRO A 110 1.76 2.76 12.46
C PRO A 110 1.09 1.93 13.58
N THR A 111 0.28 2.56 14.44
CA THR A 111 -0.45 1.83 15.50
C THR A 111 -1.47 0.84 14.94
N SER A 112 -1.85 0.97 13.67
CA SER A 112 -2.71 0.01 12.97
C SER A 112 -2.07 -1.37 12.89
N LEU A 113 -0.74 -1.45 12.71
CA LEU A 113 0.01 -2.72 12.70
C LEU A 113 0.01 -3.38 14.09
N VAL A 114 0.13 -2.59 15.15
CA VAL A 114 0.02 -3.08 16.53
C VAL A 114 -1.39 -3.61 16.81
N LYS A 115 -2.42 -2.85 16.44
CA LYS A 115 -3.83 -3.22 16.63
C LYS A 115 -4.19 -4.47 15.83
N TRP A 116 -3.65 -4.61 14.63
CA TRP A 116 -3.89 -5.79 13.80
C TRP A 116 -3.27 -7.05 14.40
N ARG A 117 -2.01 -7.01 14.83
CA ARG A 117 -1.37 -8.14 15.55
C ARG A 117 -2.18 -8.56 16.78
N LYS A 118 -2.67 -7.59 17.57
CA LYS A 118 -3.53 -7.88 18.73
C LYS A 118 -4.87 -8.52 18.32
N ARG A 119 -5.40 -8.19 17.15
CA ARG A 119 -6.68 -8.71 16.65
C ARG A 119 -6.56 -10.16 16.15
N ILE A 120 -5.49 -10.49 15.44
CA ILE A 120 -5.27 -11.85 14.92
C ILE A 120 -4.77 -12.82 15.99
N GLY A 121 -4.17 -12.30 17.08
CA GLY A 121 -3.67 -13.10 18.19
C GLY A 121 -2.23 -13.60 17.99
N SER A 122 -1.74 -14.42 18.91
CA SER A 122 -0.38 -15.01 18.88
C SER A 122 -0.20 -16.12 17.84
N ASP A 123 -1.30 -16.60 17.26
CA ASP A 123 -1.30 -17.70 16.30
C ASP A 123 -1.11 -17.22 14.85
N GLY A 124 -0.92 -15.90 14.63
CA GLY A 124 -0.82 -15.26 13.32
C GLY A 124 0.43 -14.41 13.12
#